data_AF-A0A8T1BRJ1-F1
#
_entry.id   AF-A0A8T1BRJ1-F1
#
_cell.length_a   1.000
_cell.length_b   1.000
_cell.length_c   1.000
_cell.angle_alpha   90.00
_cell.angle_beta   90.00
_cell.angle_gamma   90.00
#
_symmetry.space_group_name_H-M   'P 1'
#
loop_
_entity.id
_entity.type
_entity.pdbx_description
1 polymer ?
#
loop_
_entity_poly.entity_id
_entity_poly.type
_entity_poly.pdbx_seq_one_letter_code
_entity_poly.pdbx_strand_id
1 'polypeptide(L)'
;MNLICLHFTDAESSEPLEALQELFRDNYESNRDAVNSLLLTATMWNMESRSDDLPLSGAIITISDYSNLKQFRETNYQMTIKLRDLTWENQPYKIRGSMVIHMP
;
A
#
# COMPACT_ATOMS: atom_id res chain seq x y z
N MET A 1 9.94 17.95 -1.74
CA MET A 1 10.33 16.53 -1.66
C MET A 1 9.04 15.76 -1.51
N ASN A 2 8.63 15.06 -2.56
CA ASN A 2 7.35 14.35 -2.55
C ASN A 2 7.57 12.95 -1.98
N LEU A 3 6.65 12.58 -1.10
CA LEU A 3 6.62 11.31 -0.40
C LEU A 3 5.28 10.66 -0.73
N ILE A 4 5.32 9.36 -1.05
CA ILE A 4 4.14 8.56 -1.32
C ILE A 4 4.08 7.43 -0.30
N CYS A 5 2.90 7.26 0.29
CA CYS A 5 2.60 6.14 1.17
C CYS A 5 1.77 5.11 0.40
N LEU A 6 2.31 3.90 0.30
CA LEU A 6 1.58 2.72 -0.18
C LEU A 6 1.16 1.90 1.04
N HIS A 7 -0.10 1.48 1.08
CA HIS A 7 -0.59 0.55 2.09
C HIS A 7 -0.87 -0.80 1.46
N PHE A 8 -0.34 -1.84 2.08
CA PHE A 8 -0.45 -3.22 1.64
C PHE A 8 -1.26 -4.04 2.64
N THR A 9 -2.17 -4.84 2.10
CA THR A 9 -2.80 -5.96 2.79
C THR A 9 -2.24 -7.27 2.23
N ASP A 10 -2.55 -8.39 2.86
CA ASP A 10 -2.18 -9.70 2.36
C ASP A 10 -2.82 -9.93 0.97
N ALA A 11 -2.02 -10.33 -0.02
CA ALA A 11 -2.51 -10.67 -1.35
C ALA A 11 -3.40 -11.93 -1.31
N GLU A 12 -3.20 -12.79 -0.31
CA GLU A 12 -3.95 -14.03 -0.09
C GLU A 12 -5.11 -13.85 0.91
N SER A 13 -5.47 -12.60 1.25
CA SER A 13 -6.66 -12.29 2.07
C SER A 13 -7.90 -12.98 1.49
N SER A 14 -8.74 -13.54 2.37
CA SER A 14 -9.97 -14.22 1.98
C SER A 14 -11.10 -13.27 1.57
N GLU A 15 -10.98 -12.01 1.99
CA GLU A 15 -11.91 -10.91 1.79
C GLU A 15 -11.84 -10.40 0.33
N PRO A 16 -12.98 -10.05 -0.27
CA PRO A 16 -12.99 -9.47 -1.61
C PRO A 16 -12.35 -8.07 -1.62
N LEU A 17 -11.80 -7.68 -2.77
CA LEU A 17 -11.12 -6.39 -2.98
C LEU A 17 -12.00 -5.21 -2.56
N GLU A 18 -13.28 -5.24 -2.92
CA GLU A 18 -14.24 -4.18 -2.63
C GLU A 18 -14.44 -4.01 -1.12
N ALA A 19 -14.57 -5.10 -0.36
CA ALA A 19 -14.71 -5.04 1.09
C ALA A 19 -13.44 -4.52 1.77
N LEU A 20 -12.26 -4.91 1.27
CA LEU A 20 -10.99 -4.39 1.76
C LEU A 20 -10.80 -2.90 1.42
N GLN A 21 -11.29 -2.45 0.26
CA GLN A 21 -11.30 -1.03 -0.10
C GLN A 21 -12.24 -0.23 0.80
N GLU A 22 -13.47 -0.68 1.02
CA GLU A 22 -14.39 -0.05 1.95
C GLU A 22 -13.81 0.01 3.37
N LEU A 23 -13.21 -1.08 3.83
CA LEU A 23 -12.63 -1.16 5.18
C LEU A 23 -11.46 -0.21 5.37
N PHE A 24 -10.55 -0.13 4.39
CA PHE A 24 -9.28 0.57 4.55
C PHE A 24 -9.19 1.91 3.83
N ARG A 25 -9.61 2.00 2.56
CA ARG A 25 -9.53 3.22 1.75
C ARG A 25 -10.60 4.21 2.19
N ASP A 26 -11.85 3.77 2.21
CA ASP A 26 -12.99 4.69 2.40
C ASP A 26 -13.06 5.19 3.85
N ASN A 27 -12.56 4.40 4.80
CA ASN A 27 -12.43 4.77 6.21
C ASN A 27 -11.06 5.37 6.58
N TYR A 28 -10.12 5.51 5.64
CA TYR A 28 -8.78 5.97 5.99
C TYR A 28 -8.80 7.35 6.65
N GLU A 29 -9.44 8.31 5.99
CA GLU A 29 -9.46 9.71 6.43
C GLU A 29 -10.12 9.88 7.81
N SER A 30 -11.13 9.07 8.11
CA SER A 30 -11.85 9.10 9.38
C SER A 30 -11.15 8.31 10.48
N ASN A 31 -10.30 7.33 10.16
CA ASN A 31 -9.66 6.45 11.14
C ASN A 31 -8.25 5.98 10.77
N ARG A 32 -7.37 6.94 10.43
CA ARG A 32 -6.00 6.67 9.95
C ARG A 32 -5.20 5.76 10.86
N ASP A 33 -5.23 5.99 12.17
CA ASP A 33 -4.40 5.22 13.12
C ASP A 33 -4.84 3.75 13.18
N ALA A 34 -6.15 3.48 13.18
CA ALA A 34 -6.64 2.10 13.17
C ALA A 34 -6.32 1.41 11.85
N VAL A 35 -6.48 2.08 10.70
CA VAL A 35 -6.14 1.49 9.40
C VAL A 35 -4.64 1.21 9.30
N ASN A 36 -3.79 2.16 9.70
CA ASN A 36 -2.34 1.99 9.71
C ASN A 36 -1.85 0.87 10.65
N SER A 37 -2.62 0.54 11.69
CA SER A 37 -2.30 -0.58 12.59
C SER A 37 -2.55 -1.96 11.97
N LEU A 38 -3.39 -2.02 10.94
CA LEU A 38 -3.80 -3.26 10.29
C LEU A 38 -3.06 -3.51 8.98
N LEU A 39 -2.41 -2.48 8.43
CA LEU A 39 -1.75 -2.53 7.13
C LEU A 39 -0.24 -2.38 7.27
N LEU A 40 0.48 -2.97 6.30
CA LEU A 40 1.89 -2.69 6.11
C LEU A 40 2.03 -1.41 5.28
N THR A 41 2.64 -0.36 5.84
CA THR A 41 2.86 0.89 5.13
C THR A 41 4.26 0.94 4.55
N ALA A 42 4.39 1.25 3.27
CA ALA A 42 5.66 1.55 2.64
C ALA A 42 5.74 3.02 2.22
N THR A 43 6.87 3.63 2.53
CA THR A 43 7.19 5.00 2.15
C THR A 43 8.13 4.99 0.95
N MET A 44 7.77 5.75 -0.09
CA MET A 44 8.59 6.01 -1.26
C MET A 44 8.98 7.48 -1.31
N TRP A 45 10.26 7.74 -1.60
CA TRP A 45 10.83 9.08 -1.68
C TRP A 45 11.10 9.47 -3.13
N ASN A 46 11.02 10.78 -3.42
CA ASN A 46 11.32 11.36 -4.74
C ASN A 46 10.40 10.87 -5.88
N MET A 47 9.14 10.61 -5.57
CA MET A 47 8.12 10.24 -6.55
C MET A 47 7.13 11.38 -6.78
N GLU A 48 6.76 11.64 -8.03
CA GLU A 48 5.62 12.51 -8.33
C GLU A 48 4.33 11.69 -8.30
N SER A 49 3.31 12.17 -7.60
CA SER A 49 2.10 11.41 -7.29
C SER A 49 1.26 11.05 -8.53
N ARG A 50 1.50 11.69 -9.68
CA ARG A 50 0.77 11.47 -10.94
C ARG A 50 1.53 10.64 -11.97
N SER A 51 2.57 9.93 -11.56
CA SER A 51 3.32 9.11 -12.50
C SER A 51 2.55 7.82 -12.81
N ASP A 52 2.44 7.48 -14.10
CA ASP A 52 1.94 6.18 -14.58
C ASP A 52 2.84 5.01 -14.14
N ASP A 53 3.95 5.32 -13.45
CA ASP A 53 4.92 4.37 -12.91
C ASP A 53 4.54 3.87 -11.51
N LEU A 54 3.32 4.15 -11.04
CA LEU A 54 2.81 3.59 -9.80
C LEU A 54 1.78 2.49 -10.08
N PRO A 55 1.76 1.43 -9.25
CA PRO A 55 0.72 0.42 -9.34
C PRO A 55 -0.67 1.02 -9.19
N LEU A 56 -1.68 0.40 -9.83
CA LEU A 56 -3.07 0.78 -9.61
C LEU A 56 -3.60 0.19 -8.29
N SER A 57 -4.63 0.82 -7.72
CA SER A 57 -5.36 0.28 -6.58
C SER A 57 -5.83 -1.14 -6.86
N GLY A 58 -5.42 -2.11 -6.04
CA GLY A 58 -5.74 -3.53 -6.25
C GLY A 58 -4.72 -4.32 -7.07
N ALA A 59 -3.59 -3.73 -7.43
CA ALA A 59 -2.49 -4.48 -8.03
C ALA A 59 -1.80 -5.40 -7.01
N ILE A 60 -1.38 -6.58 -7.46
CA ILE A 60 -0.50 -7.46 -6.69
C ILE A 60 0.91 -6.89 -6.78
N ILE A 61 1.52 -6.64 -5.62
CA ILE A 61 2.83 -6.04 -5.51
C ILE A 61 3.84 -7.09 -5.04
N THR A 62 4.93 -7.23 -5.79
CA THR A 62 6.10 -7.98 -5.34
C THR A 62 7.20 -6.99 -4.95
N ILE A 63 7.73 -7.16 -3.73
CA ILE A 63 8.80 -6.34 -3.17
C ILE A 63 10.05 -7.20 -3.11
N SER A 64 11.05 -6.86 -3.92
CA SER A 64 12.30 -7.64 -3.99
C SER A 64 13.34 -7.19 -2.95
N ASP A 65 13.28 -5.94 -2.52
CA ASP A 65 14.14 -5.39 -1.47
C ASP A 65 13.42 -4.27 -0.70
N TYR A 66 13.76 -4.12 0.58
CA TYR A 66 13.24 -3.07 1.45
C TYR A 66 14.26 -2.69 2.52
N SER A 67 14.08 -1.50 3.08
CA SER A 67 14.93 -0.97 4.15
C SER A 67 14.10 -0.36 5.27
N ASN A 68 14.72 -0.16 6.43
CA ASN A 68 14.09 0.49 7.58
C ASN A 68 12.75 -0.14 8.03
N LEU A 69 12.58 -1.46 7.86
CA LEU A 69 11.41 -2.16 8.42
C LEU A 69 11.42 -2.02 9.93
N LYS A 70 10.46 -1.27 10.47
CA LYS A 70 10.34 -0.98 11.90
C LYS A 70 8.87 -0.95 12.30
N GLN A 71 8.63 -1.39 13.53
CA GLN A 71 7.37 -1.16 14.20
C GLN A 71 7.38 0.27 14.79
N PHE A 72 6.33 1.02 14.49
CA PHE A 72 6.09 2.38 14.93
C PHE A 72 4.86 2.41 15.83
N ARG A 73 4.96 3.08 16.99
CA ARG A 73 3.88 3.19 17.98
C ARG A 73 3.26 1.84 18.39
N GLU A 74 4.08 0.78 18.44
CA GLU A 74 3.68 -0.58 18.86
C GLU A 74 2.63 -1.27 17.97
N THR A 75 2.05 -0.60 16.99
CA THR A 75 0.97 -1.16 16.17
C THR A 75 1.22 -1.08 14.67
N ASN A 76 2.01 -0.10 14.20
CA ASN A 76 2.12 0.18 12.77
C ASN A 76 3.44 -0.38 12.25
N TYR A 77 3.43 -1.13 11.15
CA TYR A 77 4.66 -1.57 10.51
C TYR A 77 4.96 -0.68 9.31
N GLN A 78 6.17 -0.13 9.29
CA GLN A 78 6.61 0.76 8.22
C GLN A 78 7.92 0.30 7.62
N MET A 79 8.03 0.41 6.30
CA MET A 79 9.27 0.18 5.57
C MET A 79 9.51 1.26 4.52
N THR A 80 10.75 1.35 4.06
CA THR A 80 11.15 2.21 2.95
C THR A 80 11.53 1.34 1.76
N ILE A 81 10.94 1.62 0.61
CA ILE A 81 11.17 0.90 -0.65
C ILE A 81 11.62 1.88 -1.73
N LYS A 82 12.39 1.39 -2.70
CA LYS A 82 12.70 2.14 -3.92
C LYS A 82 11.83 1.60 -5.05
N LEU A 83 11.48 2.46 -6.01
CA LEU A 83 10.61 2.07 -7.13
C LEU A 83 11.15 0.86 -7.92
N ARG A 84 12.46 0.82 -8.16
CA ARG A 84 13.13 -0.28 -8.90
C ARG A 84 13.01 -1.65 -8.21
N ASP A 85 12.73 -1.65 -6.90
CA ASP A 85 12.63 -2.86 -6.07
C ASP A 85 11.14 -3.26 -5.91
N LEU A 86 10.25 -2.61 -6.67
CA LEU A 86 8.82 -2.87 -6.77
C LEU A 86 8.49 -3.39 -8.18
N THR A 87 7.77 -4.50 -8.26
CA THR A 87 7.11 -4.94 -9.50
C THR A 87 5.65 -5.25 -9.22
N TRP A 88 4.78 -5.06 -10.21
CA TRP A 88 3.36 -5.27 -10.02
C TRP A 88 2.66 -5.81 -11.25
N GLU A 89 1.55 -6.49 -11.00
CA GLU A 89 0.63 -6.98 -12.02
C GLU A 89 -0.67 -6.22 -11.91
N ASN A 90 -0.93 -5.35 -12.89
CA ASN A 90 -2.23 -4.69 -13.05
C ASN A 90 -3.20 -5.73 -13.63
N GLN A 91 -3.93 -6.45 -12.77
CA GLN A 91 -4.88 -7.44 -13.27
C GLN A 91 -6.11 -6.77 -13.88
N PRO A 92 -6.53 -7.13 -15.11
CA PRO A 92 -7.70 -6.51 -15.72
C PRO A 92 -8.97 -6.81 -14.92
N TYR A 93 -9.28 -8.05 -14.59
CA TYR A 93 -10.37 -8.45 -13.69
C TYR A 93 -10.12 -9.92 -13.30
N LYS A 94 -9.49 -10.19 -12.14
CA LYS A 94 -9.51 -11.50 -11.45
C LYS A 94 -8.75 -11.47 -10.10
N ILE A 95 -9.22 -10.63 -9.18
CA ILE A 95 -9.01 -10.60 -7.71
C ILE A 95 -7.80 -11.40 -7.18
N ARG A 96 -6.85 -10.68 -6.56
CA ARG A 96 -6.22 -10.99 -5.25
C ARG A 96 -5.35 -9.81 -4.81
N GLY A 97 -5.63 -9.18 -3.67
CA GLY A 97 -4.78 -8.16 -3.05
C GLY A 97 -5.10 -6.69 -3.36
N SER A 98 -5.61 -5.97 -2.35
CA SER A 98 -5.92 -4.54 -2.40
C SER A 98 -4.72 -3.67 -2.05
N MET A 99 -4.33 -2.76 -2.93
CA MET A 99 -3.46 -1.64 -2.57
C MET A 99 -4.29 -0.38 -2.33
N VAL A 100 -4.05 0.31 -1.21
CA VAL A 100 -4.60 1.66 -0.95
C VAL A 100 -3.47 2.68 -1.11
N ILE A 101 -3.51 3.44 -2.20
CA ILE A 101 -2.62 4.59 -2.43
C ILE A 101 -3.29 5.82 -1.83
N HIS A 102 -2.65 6.45 -0.84
CA HIS A 102 -2.98 7.81 -0.45
C HIS A 102 -1.95 8.76 -1.04
N MET A 103 -2.43 9.71 -1.82
CA MET A 103 -1.67 10.91 -2.20
C MET A 103 -2.11 12.05 -1.27
N PRO A 104 -1.20 12.87 -0.74
CA PRO A 104 -1.57 14.17 -0.18
C PRO A 104 -2.09 15.13 -1.25
#